data_AF-A0A928TAL8-F1
#
_entry.id   AF-A0A928TAL8-F1
#
_cell.length_a   1.000
_cell.length_b   1.000
_cell.length_c   1.000
_cell.angle_alpha   90.00
_cell.angle_beta   90.00
_cell.angle_gamma   90.00
#
_symmetry.space_group_name_H-M   'P 1'
#
loop_
_entity.id
_entity.type
_entity.pdbx_description
1 polymer ?
#
loop_
_entity_poly.entity_id
_entity_poly.type
_entity_poly.pdbx_seq_one_letter_code
_entity_poly.pdbx_strand_id
1 'polypeptide(L)'
;MFASHDYHRALALPENPLPRSLRLPEDTDQNDYHILRPEDVLNQATLRCFRGLGLKACDAALFYKKPGSLGIIHTDVSLEGGRWRKNVAAVNWNLSGADSVMRWYDVKTPGTEPDASIAEEENEWYRTLNGIHYGFVGSKTHKNLPKNKVRLLSDSPISLPTLVRTNVPHNVENTDANKGRWALSVRFEHDFDCWAEAVDAFRPLLVPAAGLAA
;
A
#
# COMPACT_ATOMS: atom_id res chain seq x y z
N MET A 1 -10.12 -18.67 -18.64
CA MET A 1 -9.29 -17.59 -18.10
C MET A 1 -9.23 -17.75 -16.60
N PHE A 2 -8.10 -18.16 -16.05
CA PHE A 2 -7.93 -18.20 -14.60
C PHE A 2 -7.74 -16.77 -14.11
N ALA A 3 -8.78 -16.18 -13.50
CA ALA A 3 -8.60 -15.02 -12.66
C ALA A 3 -7.72 -15.48 -11.49
N SER A 4 -6.41 -15.21 -11.59
CA SER A 4 -5.49 -15.46 -10.48
C SER A 4 -5.97 -14.60 -9.31
N HIS A 5 -6.38 -15.26 -8.22
CA HIS A 5 -6.89 -14.64 -6.99
C HIS A 5 -5.74 -14.08 -6.15
N ASP A 6 -4.69 -13.63 -6.82
CA ASP A 6 -3.50 -13.19 -6.16
C ASP A 6 -3.59 -11.71 -5.88
N TYR A 7 -3.36 -11.34 -4.62
CA TYR A 7 -3.41 -9.95 -4.16
C TYR A 7 -2.02 -9.37 -3.93
N HIS A 8 -0.98 -10.19 -4.04
CA HIS A 8 0.40 -9.75 -3.87
C HIS A 8 1.40 -10.65 -4.61
N ARG A 9 2.61 -10.12 -4.82
CA ARG A 9 3.77 -10.82 -5.38
C ARG A 9 5.07 -10.32 -4.76
N ALA A 10 5.91 -11.24 -4.28
CA ALA A 10 7.25 -10.88 -3.82
C ALA A 10 8.13 -10.45 -5.01
N LEU A 11 8.98 -9.46 -4.78
CA LEU A 11 9.87 -8.86 -5.76
C LEU A 11 11.34 -9.03 -5.37
N ALA A 12 12.17 -9.33 -6.34
CA ALA A 12 13.63 -9.34 -6.27
C ALA A 12 14.19 -7.90 -6.36
N LEU A 13 13.68 -7.03 -5.49
CA LEU A 13 14.19 -5.66 -5.29
C LEU A 13 15.20 -5.64 -4.14
N PRO A 14 15.98 -4.55 -3.98
CA PRO A 14 16.77 -4.34 -2.78
C PRO A 14 15.90 -4.46 -1.53
N GLU A 15 16.35 -5.27 -0.56
CA GLU A 15 15.64 -5.49 0.70
C GLU A 15 15.43 -4.19 1.47
N ASN A 16 16.47 -3.34 1.50
CA ASN A 16 16.37 -1.98 2.02
C ASN A 16 16.32 -0.99 0.85
N PRO A 17 15.18 -0.30 0.62
CA PRO A 17 15.03 0.66 -0.46
C PRO A 17 15.62 2.03 -0.12
N LEU A 18 16.02 2.28 1.12
CA LEU A 18 16.43 3.60 1.60
C LEU A 18 17.89 3.92 1.25
N PRO A 19 18.25 5.21 1.02
CA PRO A 19 19.63 5.68 1.01
C PRO A 19 20.32 5.43 2.36
N ARG A 20 21.62 5.18 2.35
CA ARG A 20 22.42 5.00 3.59
C ARG A 20 22.40 6.21 4.52
N SER A 21 22.15 7.41 3.97
CA SER A 21 22.06 8.67 4.72
C SER A 21 20.72 8.84 5.43
N LEU A 22 19.66 8.17 4.95
CA LEU A 22 18.34 8.28 5.55
C LEU A 22 18.29 7.45 6.83
N ARG A 23 17.71 8.05 7.87
CA ARG A 23 17.40 7.37 9.13
C ARG A 23 15.89 7.41 9.31
N LEU A 24 15.33 6.28 9.70
CA LEU A 24 13.93 6.26 10.11
C LEU A 24 13.76 7.12 11.37
N PRO A 25 12.61 7.79 11.53
CA PRO A 25 12.28 8.43 12.79
C PRO A 25 12.23 7.41 13.93
N GLU A 26 12.34 7.90 15.16
CA GLU A 26 12.17 7.06 16.34
C GLU A 26 10.74 6.52 16.44
N ASP A 27 10.59 5.31 16.97
CA ASP A 27 9.30 4.70 17.24
C ASP A 27 8.52 5.55 18.25
N THR A 28 7.22 5.72 18.02
CA THR A 28 6.33 6.51 18.88
C THR A 28 5.13 5.69 19.36
N ASP A 29 4.31 6.26 20.26
CA ASP A 29 3.06 5.66 20.74
C ASP A 29 1.85 5.98 19.83
N GLN A 30 2.08 6.72 18.75
CA GLN A 30 1.07 7.16 17.78
C GLN A 30 1.39 6.61 16.41
N ASN A 31 0.37 6.40 15.57
CA ASN A 31 0.62 6.05 14.17
C ASN A 31 1.08 7.31 13.42
N ASP A 32 1.96 7.14 12.44
CA ASP A 32 2.51 8.25 11.66
C ASP A 32 2.43 7.97 10.16
N TYR A 33 2.36 9.01 9.35
CA TYR A 33 2.18 8.92 7.90
C TYR A 33 2.77 10.14 7.19
N HIS A 34 3.76 9.89 6.33
CA HIS A 34 4.44 10.91 5.52
C HIS A 34 4.35 10.54 4.05
N ILE A 35 3.86 11.43 3.20
CA ILE A 35 4.10 11.35 1.75
C ILE A 35 5.42 12.04 1.46
N LEU A 36 6.24 11.42 0.62
CA LEU A 36 7.57 11.87 0.25
C LEU A 36 7.72 11.72 -1.25
N ARG A 37 8.62 12.53 -1.83
CA ARG A 37 9.04 12.31 -3.21
C ARG A 37 9.89 11.03 -3.29
N PRO A 38 9.64 10.13 -4.24
CA PRO A 38 10.40 8.90 -4.38
C PRO A 38 11.92 9.12 -4.47
N GLU A 39 12.37 10.16 -5.16
CA GLU A 39 13.79 10.52 -5.29
C GLU A 39 14.46 10.94 -3.97
N ASP A 40 13.70 11.40 -2.99
CA ASP A 40 14.21 11.82 -1.68
C ASP A 40 14.36 10.63 -0.71
N VAL A 41 13.61 9.54 -0.92
CA VAL A 41 13.52 8.40 0.01
C VAL A 41 14.02 7.07 -0.55
N LEU A 42 14.12 6.92 -1.88
CA LEU A 42 14.61 5.70 -2.51
C LEU A 42 16.08 5.81 -2.89
N ASN A 43 16.82 4.73 -2.67
CA ASN A 43 18.18 4.61 -3.14
C ASN A 43 18.24 4.42 -4.67
N GLN A 44 19.41 4.70 -5.22
CA GLN A 44 19.63 4.64 -6.67
C GLN A 44 19.49 3.22 -7.24
N ALA A 45 19.69 2.17 -6.45
CA ALA A 45 19.49 0.80 -6.93
C ALA A 45 18.00 0.53 -7.21
N THR A 46 17.14 0.86 -6.25
CA THR A 46 15.68 0.73 -6.39
C THR A 46 15.14 1.59 -7.54
N LEU A 47 15.55 2.86 -7.62
CA LEU A 47 15.12 3.75 -8.71
C LEU A 47 15.57 3.24 -10.09
N ARG A 48 16.77 2.65 -10.20
CA ARG A 48 17.22 2.03 -11.45
C ARG A 48 16.40 0.81 -11.82
N CYS A 49 15.99 -0.03 -10.86
CA CYS A 49 15.10 -1.15 -11.13
C CYS A 49 13.78 -0.67 -11.75
N PHE A 50 13.15 0.34 -11.15
CA PHE A 50 11.89 0.90 -11.69
C PHE A 50 12.06 1.49 -13.09
N ARG A 51 13.11 2.29 -13.30
CA ARG A 51 13.42 2.85 -14.63
C ARG A 51 13.68 1.76 -15.67
N GLY A 52 14.34 0.67 -15.29
CA GLY A 52 14.59 -0.48 -16.16
C GLY A 52 13.32 -1.20 -16.60
N LEU A 53 12.22 -1.07 -15.83
CA LEU A 53 10.88 -1.55 -16.21
C LEU A 53 10.07 -0.51 -17.00
N GLY A 54 10.63 0.67 -17.28
CA GLY A 54 9.88 1.79 -17.86
C GLY A 54 8.90 2.45 -16.88
N LEU A 55 9.02 2.16 -15.58
CA LEU A 55 8.14 2.71 -14.54
C LEU A 55 8.77 3.95 -13.90
N LYS A 56 7.95 4.98 -13.70
CA LYS A 56 8.32 6.19 -12.96
C LYS A 56 7.53 6.26 -11.66
N ALA A 57 8.24 6.17 -10.54
CA ALA A 57 7.64 6.35 -9.22
C ALA A 57 7.18 7.81 -9.06
N CYS A 58 5.98 8.02 -8.50
CA CYS A 58 5.38 9.35 -8.30
C CYS A 58 5.27 9.74 -6.83
N ASP A 59 4.86 8.79 -5.98
CA ASP A 59 4.62 9.02 -4.56
C ASP A 59 5.24 7.90 -3.73
N ALA A 60 5.79 8.26 -2.58
CA ALA A 60 6.28 7.33 -1.59
C ALA A 60 5.65 7.65 -0.23
N ALA A 61 4.81 6.75 0.27
CA ALA A 61 4.23 6.83 1.61
C ALA A 61 5.12 6.09 2.61
N LEU A 62 5.68 6.81 3.57
CA LEU A 62 6.37 6.27 4.74
C LEU A 62 5.40 6.28 5.93
N PHE A 63 5.09 5.12 6.49
CA PHE A 63 4.09 5.00 7.54
C PHE A 63 4.59 4.17 8.71
N TYR A 64 4.20 4.61 9.90
CA TYR A 64 4.48 3.96 11.16
C TYR A 64 3.19 3.43 11.79
N LYS A 65 3.27 2.18 12.25
CA LYS A 65 2.22 1.52 13.02
C LYS A 65 2.80 1.05 14.34
N LYS A 66 2.25 1.55 15.44
CA LYS A 66 2.65 1.11 16.78
C LYS A 66 2.38 -0.40 17.00
N PRO A 67 3.03 -1.04 17.99
CA PRO A 67 2.81 -2.45 18.28
C PRO A 67 1.32 -2.81 18.44
N GLY A 68 0.91 -3.95 17.89
CA GLY A 68 -0.46 -4.47 17.96
C GLY A 68 -1.53 -3.63 17.25
N SER A 69 -1.15 -2.61 16.47
CA SER A 69 -2.12 -1.73 15.84
C SER A 69 -2.70 -2.30 14.54
N LEU A 70 -4.02 -2.17 14.40
CA LEU A 70 -4.76 -2.54 13.19
C LEU A 70 -5.06 -1.29 12.35
N GLY A 71 -4.71 -1.35 11.06
CA GLY A 71 -5.04 -0.33 10.08
C GLY A 71 -6.52 -0.35 9.66
N ILE A 72 -6.97 0.78 9.12
CA ILE A 72 -8.30 0.93 8.56
C ILE A 72 -8.38 0.21 7.21
N ILE A 73 -9.55 -0.36 6.90
CA ILE A 73 -9.81 -0.97 5.60
C ILE A 73 -9.99 0.16 4.58
N HIS A 74 -9.15 0.18 3.56
CA HIS A 74 -9.17 1.21 2.53
C HIS A 74 -8.82 0.69 1.15
N THR A 75 -9.22 1.42 0.12
CA THR A 75 -8.74 1.25 -1.27
C THR A 75 -7.97 2.49 -1.62
N ASP A 76 -6.77 2.36 -2.18
CA ASP A 76 -5.96 3.52 -2.50
C ASP A 76 -6.51 4.25 -3.71
N VAL A 77 -6.51 5.58 -3.65
CA VAL A 77 -6.96 6.46 -4.73
C VAL A 77 -6.04 7.66 -4.89
N SER A 78 -6.01 8.18 -6.11
CA SER A 78 -5.38 9.45 -6.46
C SER A 78 -6.37 10.30 -7.27
N LEU A 79 -6.23 11.63 -7.21
CA LEU A 79 -7.11 12.55 -7.93
C LEU A 79 -6.52 12.89 -9.30
N GLU A 80 -7.15 12.40 -10.37
CA GLU A 80 -6.74 12.65 -11.75
C GLU A 80 -7.83 13.42 -12.50
N GLY A 81 -7.50 14.61 -13.01
CA GLY A 81 -8.45 15.43 -13.79
C GLY A 81 -9.76 15.75 -13.05
N GLY A 82 -9.70 15.92 -11.72
CA GLY A 82 -10.86 16.18 -10.87
C GLY A 82 -11.71 14.94 -10.56
N ARG A 83 -11.23 13.73 -10.84
CA ARG A 83 -11.92 12.47 -10.53
C ARG A 83 -11.00 11.55 -9.72
N TRP A 84 -11.58 10.90 -8.71
CA TRP A 84 -10.86 9.87 -7.97
C TRP A 84 -10.67 8.62 -8.84
N ARG A 85 -9.43 8.18 -8.97
CA ARG A 85 -9.04 6.93 -9.63
C ARG A 85 -8.45 6.00 -8.58
N LYS A 86 -8.82 4.71 -8.63
CA LYS A 86 -8.23 3.68 -7.77
C LYS A 86 -6.83 3.35 -8.25
N ASN A 87 -5.87 3.40 -7.33
CA ASN A 87 -4.51 2.94 -7.57
C ASN A 87 -4.50 1.41 -7.57
N VAL A 88 -4.11 0.80 -8.67
CA VAL A 88 -4.14 -0.66 -8.87
C VAL A 88 -3.10 -1.36 -8.02
N ALA A 89 -1.88 -0.84 -8.01
CA ALA A 89 -0.78 -1.50 -7.33
C ALA A 89 0.17 -0.54 -6.63
N ALA A 90 0.91 -1.11 -5.68
CA ALA A 90 1.99 -0.46 -4.97
C ALA A 90 3.13 -1.44 -4.71
N VAL A 91 4.34 -0.91 -4.53
CA VAL A 91 5.44 -1.70 -3.97
C VAL A 91 5.62 -1.36 -2.51
N ASN A 92 5.50 -2.36 -1.63
CA ASN A 92 5.61 -2.23 -0.19
C ASN A 92 6.91 -2.85 0.33
N TRP A 93 7.53 -2.15 1.28
CA TRP A 93 8.62 -2.65 2.12
C TRP A 93 8.25 -2.56 3.58
N ASN A 94 8.65 -3.57 4.35
CA ASN A 94 8.71 -3.51 5.79
C ASN A 94 10.14 -3.14 6.20
N LEU A 95 10.31 -1.95 6.78
CA LEU A 95 11.63 -1.37 7.02
C LEU A 95 12.16 -1.63 8.43
N SER A 96 11.28 -1.85 9.40
CA SER A 96 11.71 -2.17 10.76
C SER A 96 11.85 -3.66 11.00
N GLY A 97 11.29 -4.52 10.14
CA GLY A 97 11.28 -5.97 10.34
C GLY A 97 10.42 -6.36 11.55
N ALA A 98 9.33 -5.63 11.80
CA ALA A 98 8.27 -6.04 12.72
C ALA A 98 7.30 -6.98 12.01
N ASP A 99 6.75 -7.96 12.70
CA ASP A 99 5.77 -8.86 12.10
C ASP A 99 4.51 -8.10 11.69
N SER A 100 4.04 -8.34 10.46
CA SER A 100 2.84 -7.68 9.96
C SER A 100 2.13 -8.47 8.90
N VAL A 101 0.81 -8.32 8.88
CA VAL A 101 -0.07 -9.02 7.95
C VAL A 101 -0.90 -7.99 7.20
N MET A 102 -0.84 -8.05 5.86
CA MET A 102 -1.74 -7.32 4.99
C MET A 102 -2.95 -8.20 4.67
N ARG A 103 -4.16 -7.62 4.69
CA ARG A 103 -5.41 -8.35 4.45
C ARG A 103 -6.24 -7.64 3.40
N TRP A 104 -6.87 -8.41 2.54
CA TRP A 104 -7.77 -7.94 1.49
C TRP A 104 -9.19 -8.41 1.75
N TYR A 105 -10.16 -7.57 1.41
CA TYR A 105 -11.54 -7.75 1.78
C TYR A 105 -12.49 -7.49 0.62
N ASP A 106 -13.59 -8.24 0.60
CA ASP A 106 -14.80 -7.94 -0.14
C ASP A 106 -15.72 -7.15 0.79
N VAL A 107 -15.85 -5.85 0.50
CA VAL A 107 -16.61 -4.90 1.29
C VAL A 107 -17.91 -4.57 0.55
N LYS A 108 -19.04 -4.93 1.15
CA LYS A 108 -20.38 -4.72 0.56
C LYS A 108 -21.02 -3.46 1.12
N THR A 109 -20.44 -2.32 0.82
CA THR A 109 -20.93 -1.00 1.30
C THR A 109 -21.04 -0.03 0.12
N PRO A 110 -22.25 0.19 -0.43
CA PRO A 110 -22.47 1.18 -1.50
C PRO A 110 -22.11 2.59 -1.03
N GLY A 111 -21.60 3.43 -1.94
CA GLY A 111 -21.47 4.88 -1.74
C GLY A 111 -20.37 5.34 -0.78
N THR A 112 -19.32 4.54 -0.59
CA THR A 112 -18.18 4.85 0.29
C THR A 112 -17.02 5.55 -0.43
N GLU A 113 -17.14 5.77 -1.74
CA GLU A 113 -16.11 6.49 -2.51
C GLU A 113 -16.02 7.95 -2.01
N PRO A 114 -14.81 8.50 -1.81
CA PRO A 114 -14.65 9.88 -1.40
C PRO A 114 -15.28 10.78 -2.45
N ASP A 115 -16.04 11.78 -2.01
CA ASP A 115 -16.51 12.83 -2.91
C ASP A 115 -15.29 13.63 -3.40
N ALA A 116 -15.26 13.96 -4.69
CA ALA A 116 -14.21 14.82 -5.26
C ALA A 116 -14.22 16.20 -4.61
N SER A 117 -15.36 16.66 -4.08
CA SER A 117 -15.48 17.92 -3.33
C SER A 117 -14.64 17.95 -2.05
N ILE A 118 -14.33 16.80 -1.44
CA ILE A 118 -13.47 16.71 -0.23
C ILE A 118 -12.04 17.17 -0.56
N ALA A 119 -11.59 17.00 -1.82
CA ALA A 119 -10.28 17.47 -2.26
C ALA A 119 -10.20 18.99 -2.50
N GLU A 120 -11.34 19.70 -2.45
CA GLU A 120 -11.40 21.16 -2.56
C GLU A 120 -11.30 21.84 -1.18
N GLU A 121 -11.69 21.16 -0.10
CA GLU A 121 -11.68 21.71 1.27
C GLU A 121 -10.36 21.44 2.02
N GLU A 122 -9.59 20.41 1.64
CA GLU A 122 -8.34 20.05 2.29
C GLU A 122 -7.10 20.34 1.40
N ASN A 123 -6.00 20.76 2.03
CA ASN A 123 -4.75 21.22 1.41
C ASN A 123 -4.28 20.33 0.23
N GLU A 124 -3.49 20.87 -0.71
CA GLU A 124 -2.95 20.15 -1.90
C GLU A 124 -2.42 18.73 -1.61
N TRP A 125 -1.94 18.49 -0.39
CA TRP A 125 -1.50 17.19 0.13
C TRP A 125 -2.53 16.05 0.06
N TYR A 126 -3.82 16.35 0.15
CA TYR A 126 -4.89 15.35 0.07
C TYR A 126 -5.13 14.82 -1.36
N ARG A 127 -4.49 15.44 -2.36
CA ARG A 127 -4.70 15.14 -3.79
C ARG A 127 -3.74 14.09 -4.36
N THR A 128 -2.59 13.85 -3.71
CA THR A 128 -1.51 12.98 -4.24
C THR A 128 -1.74 11.49 -3.98
N LEU A 129 -1.96 11.08 -2.73
CA LEU A 129 -2.29 9.70 -2.37
C LEU A 129 -3.26 9.67 -1.19
N ASN A 130 -4.45 9.13 -1.43
CA ASN A 130 -5.52 9.04 -0.45
C ASN A 130 -6.12 7.62 -0.41
N GLY A 131 -7.04 7.36 0.51
CA GLY A 131 -7.75 6.09 0.65
C GLY A 131 -9.25 6.30 0.65
N ILE A 132 -9.98 5.49 -0.13
CA ILE A 132 -11.39 5.23 0.10
C ILE A 132 -11.48 4.46 1.42
N HIS A 133 -11.82 5.14 2.51
CA HIS A 133 -11.91 4.51 3.83
C HIS A 133 -13.25 3.80 4.01
N TYR A 134 -13.21 2.47 4.08
CA TYR A 134 -14.37 1.65 4.40
C TYR A 134 -14.43 1.48 5.93
N GLY A 135 -14.99 2.48 6.60
CA GLY A 135 -14.93 2.61 8.06
C GLY A 135 -13.88 3.66 8.50
N PHE A 136 -14.15 4.38 9.58
CA PHE A 136 -13.73 5.78 9.80
C PHE A 136 -12.24 6.16 9.99
N VAL A 137 -11.86 7.34 9.44
CA VAL A 137 -11.33 8.53 10.19
C VAL A 137 -12.15 9.79 9.80
N GLY A 138 -12.87 10.44 10.75
CA GLY A 138 -13.58 11.72 10.50
C GLY A 138 -15.06 11.93 10.89
N SER A 139 -15.88 10.93 11.22
CA SER A 139 -17.27 11.18 11.61
C SER A 139 -17.76 10.27 12.74
N LYS A 140 -18.60 10.90 13.56
CA LYS A 140 -19.09 10.38 14.82
C LYS A 140 -20.11 9.24 14.64
N THR A 141 -20.42 8.82 13.40
CA THR A 141 -21.55 7.92 13.13
C THR A 141 -21.17 6.48 12.75
N HIS A 142 -19.94 6.14 12.34
CA HIS A 142 -19.64 4.77 11.87
C HIS A 142 -18.52 4.11 12.71
N LYS A 143 -18.89 3.72 13.93
CA LYS A 143 -18.11 2.78 14.74
C LYS A 143 -18.25 1.38 14.11
N ASN A 144 -17.13 0.83 13.63
CA ASN A 144 -16.97 -0.54 13.13
C ASN A 144 -17.88 -0.88 11.95
N LEU A 145 -17.29 -1.20 10.78
CA LEU A 145 -18.06 -1.91 9.76
C LEU A 145 -18.66 -3.17 10.41
N PRO A 146 -19.99 -3.37 10.36
CA PRO A 146 -20.59 -4.58 10.88
C PRO A 146 -19.89 -5.80 10.28
N LYS A 147 -19.52 -6.80 11.10
CA LYS A 147 -18.77 -7.98 10.65
C LYS A 147 -19.43 -8.69 9.44
N ASN A 148 -20.74 -8.57 9.29
CA ASN A 148 -21.50 -9.13 8.16
C ASN A 148 -21.41 -8.32 6.86
N LYS A 149 -20.66 -7.20 6.83
CA LYS A 149 -20.45 -6.34 5.65
C LYS A 149 -19.04 -6.43 5.06
N VAL A 150 -18.17 -7.21 5.68
CA VAL A 150 -16.77 -7.40 5.29
C VAL A 150 -16.47 -8.89 5.25
N ARG A 151 -15.96 -9.38 4.13
CA ARG A 151 -15.48 -10.77 3.98
C ARG A 151 -13.99 -10.75 3.66
N LEU A 152 -13.18 -11.45 4.46
CA LEU A 152 -11.77 -11.65 4.15
C LEU A 152 -11.63 -12.45 2.84
N LEU A 153 -10.84 -11.92 1.90
CA LEU A 153 -10.52 -12.56 0.63
C LEU A 153 -9.17 -13.27 0.68
N SER A 154 -8.17 -12.63 1.29
CA SER A 154 -6.80 -13.11 1.39
C SER A 154 -6.08 -12.35 2.48
N ASP A 155 -5.04 -12.95 3.04
CA ASP A 155 -4.08 -12.32 3.93
C ASP A 155 -2.68 -12.85 3.65
N SER A 156 -1.67 -12.04 3.94
CA SER A 156 -0.28 -12.42 3.71
C SER A 156 0.69 -11.60 4.56
N PRO A 157 1.74 -12.23 5.12
CA PRO A 157 2.84 -11.50 5.72
C PRO A 157 3.65 -10.76 4.65
N ILE A 158 4.00 -9.50 4.91
CA ILE A 158 4.85 -8.69 4.03
C ILE A 158 6.26 -8.64 4.61
N SER A 159 7.06 -9.66 4.28
CA SER A 159 8.45 -9.83 4.76
C SER A 159 9.51 -9.47 3.73
N LEU A 160 9.15 -9.42 2.44
CA LEU A 160 10.01 -9.04 1.33
C LEU A 160 9.44 -7.80 0.63
N PRO A 161 10.24 -7.10 -0.22
CA PRO A 161 9.69 -6.13 -1.16
C PRO A 161 8.54 -6.79 -1.93
N THR A 162 7.35 -6.23 -1.86
CA THR A 162 6.14 -6.90 -2.35
C THR A 162 5.31 -5.96 -3.20
N LEU A 163 5.02 -6.36 -4.43
CA LEU A 163 3.94 -5.77 -5.22
C LEU A 163 2.61 -6.16 -4.58
N VAL A 164 1.81 -5.18 -4.17
CA VAL A 164 0.52 -5.39 -3.53
C VAL A 164 -0.59 -4.79 -4.38
N ARG A 165 -1.74 -5.44 -4.40
CA ARG A 165 -2.93 -4.97 -5.09
C ARG A 165 -3.70 -4.01 -4.19
N THR A 166 -3.76 -2.74 -4.56
CA THR A 166 -4.31 -1.66 -3.73
C THR A 166 -5.69 -1.17 -4.18
N ASN A 167 -6.14 -1.56 -5.38
CA ASN A 167 -7.48 -1.25 -5.88
C ASN A 167 -8.60 -2.12 -5.28
N VAL A 168 -8.25 -3.00 -4.35
CA VAL A 168 -9.17 -3.83 -3.56
C VAL A 168 -9.09 -3.36 -2.12
N PRO A 169 -10.21 -3.30 -1.37
CA PRO A 169 -10.19 -2.91 0.03
C PRO A 169 -9.22 -3.76 0.84
N HIS A 170 -8.33 -3.11 1.58
CA HIS A 170 -7.27 -3.77 2.32
C HIS A 170 -6.89 -3.01 3.59
N ASN A 171 -6.24 -3.69 4.52
CA ASN A 171 -5.56 -3.05 5.65
C ASN A 171 -4.26 -3.78 5.99
N VAL A 172 -3.51 -3.21 6.93
CA VAL A 172 -2.32 -3.83 7.50
C VAL A 172 -2.45 -3.85 9.02
N GLU A 173 -2.13 -4.98 9.63
CA GLU A 173 -1.96 -5.13 11.07
C GLU A 173 -0.47 -5.23 11.38
N ASN A 174 0.01 -4.44 12.35
CA ASN A 174 1.26 -4.73 13.02
C ASN A 174 0.98 -5.81 14.07
N THR A 175 1.30 -7.07 13.74
CA THR A 175 1.06 -8.23 14.61
C THR A 175 2.15 -8.39 15.66
N ASP A 176 3.24 -7.63 15.56
CA ASP A 176 4.28 -7.57 16.58
C ASP A 176 3.75 -6.85 17.83
N ALA A 177 3.84 -7.51 18.98
CA ALA A 177 3.35 -7.00 20.26
C ALA A 177 4.31 -5.99 20.90
N ASN A 178 5.58 -5.97 20.48
CA ASN A 178 6.65 -5.24 21.17
C ASN A 178 7.40 -4.26 20.27
N LYS A 179 7.19 -4.30 18.95
CA LYS A 179 7.98 -3.52 17.99
C LYS A 179 7.10 -2.66 17.08
N GLY A 180 7.51 -1.42 16.87
CA GLY A 180 6.91 -0.53 15.90
C GLY A 180 7.21 -0.97 14.46
N ARG A 181 6.26 -0.71 13.56
CA ARG A 181 6.36 -1.08 12.16
C ARG A 181 6.49 0.16 11.28
N TRP A 182 7.71 0.43 10.82
CA TRP A 182 7.96 1.34 9.71
C TRP A 182 7.82 0.60 8.39
N ALA A 183 7.13 1.21 7.44
CA ALA A 183 7.00 0.67 6.09
C ALA A 183 7.00 1.79 5.05
N LEU A 184 7.46 1.45 3.86
CA LEU A 184 7.45 2.32 2.70
C LEU A 184 6.55 1.71 1.63
N SER A 185 5.69 2.52 1.03
CA SER A 185 4.80 2.11 -0.05
C SER A 185 4.95 3.08 -1.22
N VAL A 186 5.27 2.59 -2.40
CA VAL A 186 5.56 3.41 -3.60
C VAL A 186 4.47 3.24 -4.66
N ARG A 187 4.00 4.35 -5.23
CA ARG A 187 3.07 4.43 -6.40
C ARG A 187 3.81 4.91 -7.66
N PHE A 188 3.17 4.81 -8.82
CA PHE A 188 3.75 5.12 -10.14
C PHE A 188 2.86 6.07 -10.96
N GLU A 189 3.45 6.97 -11.74
CA GLU A 189 2.73 8.03 -12.50
C GLU A 189 1.77 7.46 -13.55
N HIS A 190 2.18 6.38 -14.20
CA HIS A 190 1.31 5.59 -15.06
C HIS A 190 0.93 4.35 -14.26
N ASP A 191 -0.14 4.46 -13.48
CA ASP A 191 -0.75 3.30 -12.85
C ASP A 191 -1.32 2.37 -13.92
N PHE A 192 -1.71 1.18 -13.49
CA PHE A 192 -2.16 0.12 -14.36
C PHE A 192 -3.67 0.22 -14.61
N ASP A 193 -4.17 -0.33 -15.72
CA ASP A 193 -5.61 -0.45 -15.94
C ASP A 193 -6.18 -1.60 -15.11
N CYS A 194 -5.37 -2.63 -14.86
CA CYS A 194 -5.76 -3.78 -14.06
C CYS A 194 -4.58 -4.47 -13.37
N TRP A 195 -4.88 -5.32 -12.40
CA TRP A 195 -3.86 -6.04 -11.63
C TRP A 195 -2.98 -6.94 -12.50
N ALA A 196 -3.52 -7.55 -13.55
CA ALA A 196 -2.74 -8.40 -14.45
C ALA A 196 -1.63 -7.62 -15.16
N GLU A 197 -1.93 -6.39 -15.59
CA GLU A 197 -0.96 -5.49 -16.20
C GLU A 197 0.13 -5.06 -15.21
N ALA A 198 -0.23 -4.78 -13.95
CA ALA A 198 0.74 -4.52 -12.89
C ALA A 198 1.70 -5.70 -12.71
N VAL A 199 1.16 -6.92 -12.61
CA VAL A 199 1.98 -8.14 -12.48
C VAL A 199 2.88 -8.34 -13.70
N ASP A 200 2.39 -8.06 -14.91
CA ASP A 200 3.16 -8.17 -16.14
C ASP A 200 4.29 -7.15 -16.21
N ALA A 201 4.06 -5.91 -15.81
CA ALA A 201 5.10 -4.87 -15.75
C ALA A 201 6.22 -5.24 -14.77
N PHE A 202 5.88 -5.88 -13.65
CA PHE A 202 6.85 -6.33 -12.64
C PHE A 202 7.40 -7.74 -12.89
N ARG A 203 6.96 -8.43 -13.95
CA ARG A 203 7.36 -9.81 -14.28
C ARG A 203 8.87 -10.07 -14.17
N PRO A 204 9.76 -9.19 -14.67
CA PRO A 204 11.21 -9.42 -14.59
C PRO A 204 11.77 -9.42 -13.15
N LEU A 205 11.03 -8.87 -12.20
CA LEU A 205 11.41 -8.77 -10.79
C LEU A 205 10.65 -9.76 -9.91
N LEU A 206 9.72 -10.58 -10.43
CA LEU A 206 8.99 -11.51 -9.59
C LEU A 206 9.93 -12.58 -9.02
N VAL A 207 9.91 -12.76 -7.71
CA VAL A 207 10.56 -13.92 -7.10
C VAL A 207 9.78 -15.16 -7.54
N PRO A 208 10.42 -16.18 -8.12
CA PRO A 208 9.74 -17.43 -8.43
C PRO A 208 9.07 -17.95 -7.16
N ALA A 209 7.81 -18.39 -7.26
CA ALA A 209 7.21 -19.13 -6.17
C ALA A 209 8.16 -20.29 -5.85
N ALA A 210 8.74 -20.29 -4.64
CA ALA A 210 9.59 -21.39 -4.20
C ALA A 210 8.82 -22.68 -4.47
N GLY A 211 9.44 -23.59 -5.22
CA GLY A 211 8.74 -24.71 -5.82
C GLY A 211 7.83 -25.42 -4.83
N LEU A 212 6.56 -25.54 -5.21
CA LEU A 212 5.91 -26.85 -5.17
C LEU A 212 6.75 -27.75 -6.10
N ALA A 213 7.90 -28.22 -5.59
CA ALA A 213 8.56 -29.36 -6.18
C ALA A 213 7.58 -30.52 -6.04
N ALA A 214 7.15 -31.03 -7.20
CA ALA A 214 6.32 -32.22 -7.31
C ALA A 214 7.01 -33.44 -6.72
#